data_AF-A0A4Q2YLD8-F1
#
_entry.id   AF-A0A4Q2YLD8-F1
#
_cell.length_a   1.000
_cell.length_b   1.000
_cell.length_c   1.000
_cell.angle_alpha   90.00
_cell.angle_beta   90.00
_cell.angle_gamma   90.00
#
_symmetry.space_group_name_H-M   'P 1'
#
loop_
_entity.id
_entity.type
_entity.pdbx_description
1 polymer ?
#
loop_
_entity_poly.entity_id
_entity_poly.type
_entity_poly.pdbx_seq_one_letter_code
_entity_poly.pdbx_strand_id
1 'polypeptide(L)'
;MANKDSTDPARMEKIVSLCKRRGFIFQAGELYGGLNGCWDYGPLGAELKRNLKEYWWRKTVQERDDVLGMDGAILTMPQVLKSSGHLDSFSDPMCDCLLSKARLRADQVPPQDGTAVYFKGAKHEATNWSVERIFAVLVAPGKDPIESHKTARKFYGELMPDKKISPKELELIEDRREEVTGTTSFNPDNGSLLTEPREFNLMFKTKMGASADDNDASSDAYLRPETAQSIFVQYKNVLDSNRIKLPFGIAQIGKSFRNEINPRNYTFRSR
;
A
#
# COMPACT_ATOMS: atom_id res chain seq x y z
N MET A 1 -3.19 -5.68 -30.04
CA MET A 1 -3.35 -6.13 -28.63
C MET A 1 -2.43 -5.27 -27.77
N ALA A 2 -2.84 -4.89 -26.55
CA ALA A 2 -1.98 -4.09 -25.68
C ALA A 2 -0.70 -4.88 -25.34
N ASN A 3 0.46 -4.26 -25.49
CA ASN A 3 1.73 -4.86 -25.10
C ASN A 3 1.78 -4.91 -23.56
N LYS A 4 1.80 -6.10 -22.98
CA LYS A 4 1.84 -6.31 -21.52
C LYS A 4 3.13 -5.78 -20.87
N ASP A 5 4.18 -5.59 -21.67
CA ASP A 5 5.52 -5.20 -21.21
C ASP A 5 5.78 -3.68 -21.40
N SER A 6 4.80 -2.93 -21.94
CA SER A 6 4.91 -1.48 -22.16
C SER A 6 3.61 -0.76 -21.81
N THR A 7 3.63 -0.04 -20.68
CA THR A 7 2.58 0.90 -20.32
C THR A 7 2.87 2.25 -20.96
N ASP A 8 1.90 2.79 -21.72
CA ASP A 8 1.94 4.17 -22.26
C ASP A 8 1.36 5.12 -21.20
N PRO A 9 2.19 5.88 -20.45
CA PRO A 9 1.72 6.72 -19.35
C PRO A 9 0.84 7.86 -19.86
N ALA A 10 1.17 8.43 -21.02
CA ALA A 10 0.42 9.53 -21.63
C ALA A 10 -1.00 9.09 -22.03
N ARG A 11 -1.15 7.84 -22.51
CA ARG A 11 -2.48 7.27 -22.76
C ARG A 11 -3.26 7.04 -21.47
N MET A 12 -2.61 6.56 -20.41
CA MET A 12 -3.25 6.38 -19.11
C MET A 12 -3.78 7.72 -18.57
N GLU A 13 -2.98 8.79 -18.63
CA GLU A 13 -3.40 10.13 -18.22
C GLU A 13 -4.61 10.64 -19.03
N LYS A 14 -4.64 10.39 -20.34
CA LYS A 14 -5.80 10.72 -21.18
C LYS A 14 -7.06 9.99 -20.74
N ILE A 15 -6.96 8.71 -20.37
CA ILE A 15 -8.09 7.91 -19.85
C ILE A 15 -8.57 8.49 -18.52
N VAL A 16 -7.66 8.73 -17.57
CA VAL A 16 -7.99 9.30 -16.25
C VAL A 16 -8.68 10.66 -16.41
N SER A 17 -8.14 11.53 -17.27
CA SER A 17 -8.73 12.83 -17.58
C SER A 17 -10.13 12.70 -18.17
N LEU A 18 -10.35 11.78 -19.10
CA LEU A 18 -11.67 11.52 -19.68
C LEU A 18 -12.66 11.02 -18.63
N CYS A 19 -12.25 10.05 -17.80
CA CYS A 19 -13.09 9.49 -16.75
C CYS A 19 -13.57 10.57 -15.78
N LYS A 20 -12.68 11.47 -15.36
CA LYS A 20 -13.04 12.61 -14.52
C LYS A 20 -13.98 13.57 -15.25
N ARG A 21 -13.60 14.02 -16.45
CA ARG A 21 -14.33 15.05 -17.21
C ARG A 21 -15.72 14.61 -17.67
N ARG A 22 -15.96 13.30 -17.79
CA ARG A 22 -17.25 12.72 -18.21
C ARG A 22 -18.05 12.10 -17.06
N GLY A 23 -17.58 12.19 -15.81
CA GLY A 23 -18.34 11.70 -14.67
C GLY A 23 -18.37 10.18 -14.54
N PHE A 24 -17.27 9.51 -14.88
CA PHE A 24 -17.10 8.08 -14.61
C PHE A 24 -16.51 7.84 -13.22
N ILE A 25 -15.34 8.40 -12.93
CA ILE A 25 -14.59 8.11 -11.71
C ILE A 25 -13.92 9.40 -11.22
N PHE A 26 -14.02 9.64 -9.91
CA PHE A 26 -13.45 10.78 -9.19
C PHE A 26 -12.52 10.30 -8.09
N GLN A 27 -11.55 11.14 -7.71
CA GLN A 27 -10.75 10.92 -6.52
C GLN A 27 -11.66 11.04 -5.29
N ALA A 28 -11.71 10.01 -4.44
CA ALA A 28 -12.54 10.08 -3.24
C ALA A 28 -12.03 11.21 -2.32
N GLY A 29 -12.95 12.03 -1.80
CA GLY A 29 -12.62 13.15 -0.92
C GLY A 29 -11.78 14.25 -1.59
N GLU A 30 -11.89 14.43 -2.92
CA GLU A 30 -11.04 15.36 -3.68
C GLU A 30 -10.97 16.79 -3.11
N LEU A 31 -12.11 17.34 -2.66
CA LEU A 31 -12.18 18.69 -2.07
C LEU A 31 -11.38 18.83 -0.77
N TYR A 32 -11.03 17.71 -0.11
CA TYR A 32 -10.29 17.66 1.15
C TYR A 32 -8.86 17.14 0.95
N GLY A 33 -8.33 17.19 -0.28
CA GLY A 33 -6.98 16.72 -0.60
C GLY A 33 -6.89 15.28 -1.11
N GLY A 34 -8.02 14.56 -1.13
CA GLY A 34 -8.12 13.22 -1.69
C GLY A 34 -7.65 12.11 -0.75
N LEU A 35 -8.40 11.00 -0.73
CA LEU A 35 -8.03 9.78 -0.02
C LEU A 35 -7.31 8.82 -0.97
N ASN A 36 -5.98 8.77 -0.86
CA ASN A 36 -5.13 7.97 -1.76
C ASN A 36 -5.56 6.48 -1.79
N GLY A 37 -5.77 5.96 -3.00
CA GLY A 37 -6.22 4.59 -3.26
C GLY A 37 -7.73 4.38 -3.22
N CYS A 38 -8.52 5.42 -2.95
CA CYS A 38 -9.98 5.35 -2.91
C CYS A 38 -10.59 6.22 -4.02
N TRP A 39 -11.66 5.69 -4.65
CA TRP A 39 -12.28 6.29 -5.83
C TRP A 39 -13.81 6.24 -5.76
N ASP A 40 -14.44 7.35 -6.15
CA ASP A 40 -15.89 7.47 -6.24
C ASP A 40 -16.35 7.32 -7.69
N TYR A 41 -17.41 6.54 -7.94
CA TYR A 41 -17.96 6.36 -9.27
C TYR A 41 -19.05 7.41 -9.50
N GLY A 42 -18.83 8.32 -10.45
CA GLY A 42 -19.78 9.35 -10.86
C GLY A 42 -20.98 8.78 -11.63
N PRO A 43 -21.90 9.64 -12.14
CA PRO A 43 -23.16 9.19 -12.74
C PRO A 43 -23.00 8.13 -13.84
N LEU A 44 -22.11 8.36 -14.83
CA LEU A 44 -21.89 7.40 -15.91
C LEU A 44 -21.12 6.16 -15.45
N GLY A 45 -20.21 6.32 -14.48
CA GLY A 45 -19.44 5.22 -13.94
C GLY A 45 -20.29 4.28 -13.09
N ALA A 46 -21.24 4.83 -12.34
CA ALA A 46 -22.20 4.05 -11.56
C ALA A 46 -23.06 3.17 -12.47
N GLU A 47 -23.61 3.73 -13.55
CA GLU A 47 -24.40 2.98 -14.54
C GLU A 47 -23.57 1.92 -15.26
N LEU A 48 -22.36 2.27 -15.74
CA LEU A 48 -21.47 1.30 -16.38
C LEU A 48 -21.12 0.14 -15.45
N LYS A 49 -20.77 0.45 -14.19
CA LYS A 49 -20.45 -0.54 -13.18
C LYS A 49 -21.64 -1.43 -12.85
N ARG A 50 -22.84 -0.87 -12.75
CA ARG A 50 -24.07 -1.63 -12.53
C ARG A 50 -24.35 -2.56 -13.70
N ASN A 51 -24.33 -2.05 -14.93
CA ASN A 51 -24.57 -2.85 -16.14
C ASN A 51 -23.60 -4.04 -16.23
N LEU A 52 -22.33 -3.84 -15.91
CA LEU A 52 -21.34 -4.92 -15.88
C LEU A 52 -21.66 -5.97 -14.81
N LYS A 53 -22.03 -5.54 -13.59
CA LYS A 53 -22.40 -6.45 -12.49
C LYS A 53 -23.65 -7.27 -12.82
N GLU A 54 -24.69 -6.63 -13.32
CA GLU A 54 -25.95 -7.29 -13.71
C GLU A 54 -25.71 -8.29 -14.85
N TYR A 55 -24.91 -7.91 -15.85
CA TYR A 55 -24.52 -8.81 -16.92
C TYR A 55 -23.79 -10.05 -16.39
N TRP A 56 -22.79 -9.85 -15.53
CA TRP A 56 -22.04 -10.95 -14.94
C TRP A 56 -22.92 -11.85 -14.08
N TRP A 57 -23.79 -11.27 -13.24
CA TRP A 57 -24.71 -12.02 -12.38
C TRP A 57 -25.69 -12.86 -13.19
N ARG A 58 -26.28 -12.26 -14.24
CA ARG A 58 -27.17 -12.97 -15.15
C ARG A 58 -26.46 -14.16 -15.79
N LYS A 59 -25.27 -13.96 -16.36
CA LYS A 59 -24.52 -15.01 -17.06
C LYS A 59 -23.96 -16.11 -16.14
N THR A 60 -23.66 -15.77 -14.91
CA THR A 60 -22.94 -16.68 -13.99
C THR A 60 -23.89 -17.37 -13.02
N VAL A 61 -25.01 -16.74 -12.66
CA VAL A 61 -25.93 -17.23 -11.62
C VAL A 61 -27.30 -17.52 -12.21
N GLN A 62 -27.92 -16.57 -12.90
CA GLN A 62 -29.32 -16.74 -13.34
C GLN A 62 -29.48 -17.69 -14.53
N GLU A 63 -28.53 -17.68 -15.47
CA GLU A 63 -28.55 -18.53 -16.67
C GLU A 63 -27.87 -19.90 -16.45
N ARG A 64 -27.46 -20.21 -15.21
CA ARG A 64 -26.78 -21.47 -14.86
C ARG A 64 -27.53 -22.21 -13.77
N ASP A 65 -27.81 -23.49 -14.02
CA ASP A 65 -28.53 -24.33 -13.04
C ASP A 65 -27.63 -24.87 -11.92
N ASP A 66 -26.31 -24.65 -12.02
CA ASP A 66 -25.29 -25.20 -11.12
C ASP A 66 -24.56 -24.14 -10.29
N VAL A 67 -25.02 -22.89 -10.27
CA VAL A 67 -24.41 -21.81 -9.48
C VAL A 67 -25.45 -21.08 -8.65
N LEU A 68 -25.25 -21.07 -7.33
CA LEU A 68 -26.13 -20.39 -6.39
C LEU A 68 -25.58 -19.00 -6.02
N GLY A 69 -26.47 -18.04 -5.83
CA GLY A 69 -26.10 -16.69 -5.41
C GLY A 69 -26.01 -16.55 -3.89
N MET A 70 -25.04 -15.78 -3.41
CA MET A 70 -24.88 -15.43 -1.99
C MET A 70 -24.38 -13.98 -1.84
N ASP A 71 -24.74 -13.33 -0.73
CA ASP A 71 -24.13 -12.08 -0.27
C ASP A 71 -23.74 -12.16 1.22
N GLY A 72 -22.44 -12.30 1.48
CA GLY A 72 -21.87 -12.38 2.81
C GLY A 72 -21.47 -11.03 3.38
N ALA A 73 -21.37 -10.94 4.71
CA ALA A 73 -20.92 -9.74 5.40
C ALA A 73 -19.48 -9.33 5.03
N ILE A 74 -19.20 -8.02 5.12
CA ILE A 74 -17.85 -7.46 4.95
C ILE A 74 -17.01 -7.65 6.22
N LEU A 75 -17.61 -7.39 7.38
CA LEU A 75 -16.96 -7.56 8.67
C LEU A 75 -16.74 -9.05 8.92
N THR A 76 -15.47 -9.40 9.13
CA THR A 76 -15.01 -10.78 9.24
C THR A 76 -14.29 -10.97 10.57
N MET A 77 -14.63 -12.06 11.25
CA MET A 77 -14.00 -12.41 12.53
C MET A 77 -12.55 -12.88 12.35
N PRO A 78 -11.66 -12.61 13.31
CA PRO A 78 -10.24 -12.98 13.24
C PRO A 78 -10.03 -14.48 13.01
N GLN A 79 -10.87 -15.34 13.58
CA GLN A 79 -10.75 -16.80 13.52
C GLN A 79 -10.84 -17.31 12.08
N VAL A 80 -11.75 -16.77 11.26
CA VAL A 80 -11.89 -17.14 9.84
C VAL A 80 -10.62 -16.76 9.07
N LEU A 81 -10.04 -15.60 9.37
CA LEU A 81 -8.82 -15.11 8.72
C LEU A 81 -7.55 -15.81 9.23
N LYS A 82 -7.56 -16.30 10.47
CA LYS A 82 -6.51 -17.18 11.00
C LYS A 82 -6.55 -18.55 10.32
N SER A 83 -7.73 -19.17 10.26
CA SER A 83 -7.91 -20.49 9.66
C SER A 83 -7.61 -20.51 8.16
N SER A 84 -7.85 -19.41 7.46
CA SER A 84 -7.50 -19.26 6.04
C SER A 84 -6.06 -18.83 5.79
N GLY A 85 -5.27 -18.56 6.85
CA GLY A 85 -3.87 -18.15 6.77
C GLY A 85 -3.63 -16.65 6.53
N HIS A 86 -4.68 -15.86 6.27
CA HIS A 86 -4.55 -14.43 5.98
C HIS A 86 -3.86 -13.64 7.09
N LEU A 87 -4.11 -13.96 8.36
CA LEU A 87 -3.45 -13.25 9.47
C LEU A 87 -1.94 -13.47 9.52
N ASP A 88 -1.45 -14.57 8.95
CA ASP A 88 -0.04 -14.95 9.02
C ASP A 88 0.74 -14.61 7.76
N SER A 89 0.10 -14.63 6.59
CA SER A 89 0.79 -14.50 5.30
C SER A 89 0.29 -13.39 4.39
N PHE A 90 -0.81 -12.70 4.75
CA PHE A 90 -1.36 -11.61 3.94
C PHE A 90 -0.66 -10.28 4.24
N SER A 91 0.64 -10.25 3.99
CA SER A 91 1.52 -9.11 4.21
C SER A 91 2.41 -8.82 3.01
N ASP A 92 2.87 -7.57 2.93
CA ASP A 92 3.91 -7.16 2.01
C ASP A 92 5.14 -6.70 2.79
N PRO A 93 6.37 -6.92 2.26
CA PRO A 93 7.58 -6.41 2.89
C PRO A 93 7.64 -4.89 2.70
N MET A 94 7.66 -4.15 3.80
CA MET A 94 7.64 -2.69 3.82
C MET A 94 8.93 -2.13 4.43
N CYS A 95 9.47 -1.09 3.80
CA CYS A 95 10.57 -0.28 4.32
C CYS A 95 10.18 1.21 4.33
N ASP A 96 10.77 1.99 5.24
CA ASP A 96 10.55 3.43 5.31
C ASP A 96 11.78 4.20 4.87
N CYS A 97 11.54 5.30 4.16
CA CYS A 97 12.51 6.37 4.04
C CYS A 97 12.36 7.31 5.24
N LEU A 98 13.32 7.28 6.17
CA LEU A 98 13.26 8.12 7.38
C LEU A 98 13.33 9.63 7.09
N LEU A 99 13.83 10.02 5.92
CA LEU A 99 13.90 11.41 5.48
C LEU A 99 12.60 11.93 4.87
N SER A 100 11.99 11.20 3.93
CA SER A 100 10.75 11.64 3.27
C SER A 100 9.49 11.13 3.97
N LYS A 101 9.64 10.20 4.92
CA LYS A 101 8.55 9.44 5.57
C LYS A 101 7.72 8.61 4.57
N ALA A 102 8.25 8.42 3.36
CA ALA A 102 7.64 7.55 2.36
C ALA A 102 7.75 6.09 2.79
N ARG A 103 6.67 5.33 2.56
CA ARG A 103 6.61 3.88 2.76
C ARG A 103 6.76 3.20 1.40
N LEU A 104 7.71 2.31 1.29
CA LEU A 104 7.99 1.58 0.05
C LEU A 104 7.76 0.09 0.27
N ARG A 105 7.38 -0.58 -0.81
CA ARG A 105 7.41 -2.05 -0.87
C ARG A 105 8.84 -2.45 -1.17
N ALA A 106 9.47 -3.16 -0.24
CA ALA A 106 10.90 -3.48 -0.32
C ALA A 106 11.22 -4.34 -1.55
N ASP A 107 10.32 -5.23 -1.94
CA ASP A 107 10.40 -6.08 -3.14
C ASP A 107 10.19 -5.31 -4.46
N GLN A 108 9.75 -4.05 -4.40
CA GLN A 108 9.51 -3.19 -5.56
C GLN A 108 10.50 -2.02 -5.65
N VAL A 109 11.48 -1.95 -4.75
CA VAL A 109 12.56 -0.95 -4.88
C VAL A 109 13.48 -1.39 -6.03
N PRO A 110 13.66 -0.56 -7.07
CA PRO A 110 14.53 -0.91 -8.18
C PRO A 110 16.00 -1.03 -7.72
N PRO A 111 16.78 -1.94 -8.32
CA PRO A 111 18.22 -2.02 -8.08
C PRO A 111 18.88 -0.71 -8.54
N GLN A 112 19.81 -0.22 -7.72
CA GLN A 112 20.54 1.02 -7.95
C GLN A 112 22.03 0.78 -7.83
N ASP A 113 22.80 1.49 -8.66
CA ASP A 113 24.26 1.51 -8.61
C ASP A 113 24.72 2.89 -8.12
N GLY A 114 25.90 2.98 -7.50
CA GLY A 114 26.49 4.26 -7.12
C GLY A 114 27.48 4.17 -5.97
N THR A 115 27.78 5.32 -5.37
CA THR A 115 28.62 5.42 -4.18
C THR A 115 27.74 5.68 -2.96
N ALA A 116 27.69 4.73 -2.04
CA ALA A 116 27.05 4.87 -0.75
C ALA A 116 27.99 5.60 0.23
N VAL A 117 27.58 6.74 0.74
CA VAL A 117 28.30 7.49 1.78
C VAL A 117 27.61 7.27 3.12
N TYR A 118 28.33 6.68 4.08
CA TYR A 118 27.83 6.36 5.41
C TYR A 118 28.25 7.43 6.42
N PHE A 119 27.30 7.83 7.26
CA PHE A 119 27.46 8.81 8.33
C PHE A 119 27.17 8.14 9.67
N LYS A 120 28.02 8.37 10.66
CA LYS A 120 27.84 7.90 12.05
C LYS A 120 27.01 8.90 12.88
N GLY A 121 26.94 10.14 12.46
CA GLY A 121 26.24 11.19 13.20
C GLY A 121 26.45 12.58 12.63
N ALA A 122 25.98 13.57 13.37
CA ALA A 122 26.24 14.98 13.12
C ALA A 122 26.41 15.73 14.43
N LYS A 123 27.21 16.80 14.40
CA LYS A 123 27.42 17.71 15.53
C LYS A 123 27.28 19.16 15.09
N HIS A 124 27.03 20.03 16.07
CA HIS A 124 27.05 21.48 15.92
C HIS A 124 27.69 22.10 17.17
N GLU A 125 28.93 22.58 17.01
CA GLU A 125 29.76 23.03 18.14
C GLU A 125 29.15 24.23 18.88
N ALA A 126 28.60 25.21 18.17
CA ALA A 126 28.09 26.43 18.77
C ALA A 126 26.90 26.22 19.72
N THR A 127 26.18 25.09 19.59
CA THR A 127 25.07 24.73 20.49
C THR A 127 25.33 23.47 21.31
N ASN A 128 26.55 22.91 21.22
CA ASN A 128 26.92 21.66 21.85
C ASN A 128 25.94 20.50 21.55
N TRP A 129 25.33 20.51 20.36
CA TRP A 129 24.38 19.49 19.94
C TRP A 129 25.11 18.40 19.15
N SER A 130 24.83 17.14 19.45
CA SER A 130 25.34 16.00 18.70
C SER A 130 24.33 14.86 18.69
N VAL A 131 24.34 14.08 17.61
CA VAL A 131 23.56 12.85 17.51
C VAL A 131 24.41 11.75 16.88
N GLU A 132 24.41 10.59 17.52
CA GLU A 132 25.00 9.37 16.97
C GLU A 132 23.88 8.52 16.39
N ARG A 133 23.73 8.60 15.07
CA ARG A 133 22.72 7.82 14.35
C ARG A 133 23.24 7.49 12.96
N ILE A 134 23.28 6.21 12.65
CA ILE A 134 23.70 5.73 11.35
C ILE A 134 22.71 6.21 10.28
N PHE A 135 23.25 6.80 9.23
CA PHE A 135 22.54 7.18 8.03
C PHE A 135 23.43 6.98 6.83
N ALA A 136 22.86 6.69 5.67
CA ALA A 136 23.63 6.63 4.44
C ALA A 136 22.87 7.28 3.29
N VAL A 137 23.61 7.75 2.31
CA VAL A 137 23.06 8.31 1.09
C VAL A 137 23.78 7.72 -0.11
N LEU A 138 23.02 7.17 -1.03
CA LEU A 138 23.49 6.71 -2.32
C LEU A 138 23.57 7.88 -3.30
N VAL A 139 24.75 8.06 -3.87
CA VAL A 139 25.03 9.03 -4.93
C VAL A 139 25.16 8.27 -6.25
N ALA A 140 24.41 8.69 -7.27
CA ALA A 140 24.40 8.01 -8.57
C ALA A 140 25.78 8.01 -9.25
N PRO A 141 26.08 7.05 -10.15
CA PRO A 141 27.39 6.95 -10.79
C PRO A 141 27.77 8.24 -11.54
N GLY A 142 29.04 8.61 -11.45
CA GLY A 142 29.59 9.79 -12.12
C GLY A 142 29.31 11.14 -11.43
N LYS A 143 28.61 11.13 -10.29
CA LYS A 143 28.44 12.32 -9.44
C LYS A 143 29.44 12.34 -8.29
N ASP A 144 29.72 13.54 -7.80
CA ASP A 144 30.61 13.72 -6.66
C ASP A 144 29.93 13.21 -5.37
N PRO A 145 30.55 12.28 -4.62
CA PRO A 145 30.02 11.82 -3.34
C PRO A 145 29.69 12.94 -2.33
N ILE A 146 30.29 14.13 -2.46
CA ILE A 146 29.97 15.31 -1.64
C ILE A 146 28.48 15.71 -1.79
N GLU A 147 27.81 15.39 -2.90
CA GLU A 147 26.37 15.62 -3.07
C GLU A 147 25.53 14.97 -1.95
N SER A 148 26.01 13.87 -1.35
CA SER A 148 25.36 13.20 -0.22
C SER A 148 25.17 14.10 1.01
N HIS A 149 26.07 15.06 1.24
CA HIS A 149 26.09 15.90 2.43
C HIS A 149 24.82 16.74 2.56
N LYS A 150 24.21 17.14 1.43
CA LYS A 150 22.96 17.90 1.43
C LYS A 150 21.81 17.06 2.02
N THR A 151 21.69 15.82 1.58
CA THR A 151 20.66 14.87 2.04
C THR A 151 20.89 14.48 3.49
N ALA A 152 22.14 14.20 3.87
CA ALA A 152 22.52 13.87 5.24
C ALA A 152 22.23 15.03 6.22
N ARG A 153 22.60 16.27 5.86
CA ARG A 153 22.26 17.46 6.66
C ARG A 153 20.77 17.62 6.86
N LYS A 154 19.97 17.39 5.80
CA LYS A 154 18.50 17.45 5.90
C LYS A 154 17.98 16.42 6.89
N PHE A 155 18.47 15.18 6.83
CA PHE A 155 18.10 14.11 7.76
C PHE A 155 18.42 14.45 9.21
N TYR A 156 19.68 14.79 9.51
CA TYR A 156 20.07 15.12 10.89
C TYR A 156 19.40 16.40 11.40
N GLY A 157 19.14 17.37 10.52
CA GLY A 157 18.38 18.57 10.85
C GLY A 157 16.94 18.28 11.31
N GLU A 158 16.30 17.21 10.83
CA GLU A 158 14.96 16.81 11.29
C GLU A 158 14.95 16.23 12.71
N LEU A 159 16.10 15.77 13.21
CA LEU A 159 16.24 15.21 14.56
C LEU A 159 16.49 16.28 15.63
N MET A 160 16.63 17.54 15.22
CA MET A 160 16.88 18.63 16.15
C MET A 160 15.60 19.07 16.86
N PRO A 161 15.59 19.15 18.21
CA PRO A 161 14.38 19.43 18.99
C PRO A 161 13.78 20.82 18.70
N ASP A 162 14.62 21.83 18.43
CA ASP A 162 14.18 23.22 18.32
C ASP A 162 14.15 23.78 16.89
N LYS A 163 14.73 23.07 15.90
CA LYS A 163 14.88 23.53 14.48
C LYS A 163 15.46 24.95 14.30
N LYS A 164 16.10 25.51 15.32
CA LYS A 164 16.69 26.87 15.33
C LYS A 164 18.00 26.97 14.57
N ILE A 165 18.61 25.84 14.21
CA ILE A 165 19.93 25.75 13.57
C ILE A 165 19.71 25.41 12.10
N SER A 166 20.42 26.10 11.22
CA SER A 166 20.36 25.79 9.79
C SER A 166 21.02 24.43 9.55
N PRO A 167 20.38 23.49 8.82
CA PRO A 167 21.00 22.22 8.48
C PRO A 167 22.37 22.36 7.78
N LYS A 168 22.65 23.52 7.16
CA LYS A 168 23.93 23.81 6.52
C LYS A 168 25.10 23.94 7.50
N GLU A 169 24.82 24.33 8.75
CA GLU A 169 25.81 24.55 9.80
C GLU A 169 26.23 23.24 10.48
N LEU A 170 25.53 22.13 10.19
CA LEU A 170 25.86 20.83 10.74
C LEU A 170 27.19 20.29 10.18
N GLU A 171 28.04 19.89 11.10
CA GLU A 171 29.23 19.09 10.85
C GLU A 171 28.84 17.61 10.81
N LEU A 172 28.98 17.00 9.65
CA LEU A 172 28.67 15.59 9.45
C LEU A 172 29.87 14.74 9.87
N ILE A 173 29.60 13.66 10.59
CA ILE A 173 30.60 12.65 10.95
C ILE A 173 30.50 11.53 9.93
N GLU A 174 31.27 11.67 8.85
CA GLU A 174 31.39 10.62 7.83
C GLU A 174 32.17 9.42 8.39
N ASP A 175 31.71 8.22 8.07
CA ASP A 175 32.32 6.96 8.48
C ASP A 175 33.13 6.32 7.36
N ARG A 176 32.46 6.03 6.24
CA ARG A 176 33.05 5.33 5.10
C ARG A 176 32.28 5.62 3.82
N ARG A 177 32.90 5.30 2.69
CA ARG A 177 32.30 5.30 1.35
C ARG A 177 32.47 3.92 0.73
N GLU A 178 31.46 3.47 0.00
CA GLU A 178 31.45 2.16 -0.62
C GLU A 178 30.80 2.24 -2.01
N GLU A 179 31.43 1.65 -3.02
CA GLU A 179 30.78 1.46 -4.30
C GLU A 179 29.83 0.26 -4.21
N VAL A 180 28.58 0.48 -4.58
CA VAL A 180 27.52 -0.53 -4.51
C VAL A 180 26.89 -0.70 -5.88
N THR A 181 26.58 -1.95 -6.22
CA THR A 181 25.92 -2.33 -7.48
C THR A 181 24.67 -3.15 -7.18
N GLY A 182 23.56 -2.81 -7.82
CA GLY A 182 22.28 -3.52 -7.71
C GLY A 182 21.64 -3.46 -6.33
N THR A 183 21.96 -2.45 -5.51
CA THR A 183 21.38 -2.34 -4.16
C THR A 183 19.93 -1.86 -4.19
N THR A 184 19.11 -2.38 -3.29
CA THR A 184 17.71 -1.97 -3.07
C THR A 184 17.51 -1.28 -1.71
N SER A 185 18.59 -1.00 -0.98
CA SER A 185 18.56 -0.45 0.38
C SER A 185 18.36 1.06 0.42
N PHE A 186 18.26 1.74 -0.72
CA PHE A 186 18.18 3.20 -0.81
C PHE A 186 16.91 3.65 -1.52
N ASN A 187 16.35 4.78 -1.07
CA ASN A 187 15.18 5.36 -1.69
C ASN A 187 15.52 5.89 -3.10
N PRO A 188 14.86 5.42 -4.17
CA PRO A 188 15.12 5.87 -5.54
C PRO A 188 14.95 7.38 -5.76
N ASP A 189 14.07 8.03 -4.98
CA ASP A 189 13.72 9.43 -5.19
C ASP A 189 14.76 10.40 -4.61
N ASN A 190 15.50 9.99 -3.58
CA ASN A 190 16.37 10.90 -2.82
C ASN A 190 17.70 10.28 -2.33
N GLY A 191 17.95 9.02 -2.65
CA GLY A 191 19.17 8.28 -2.30
C GLY A 191 19.31 7.95 -0.81
N SER A 192 18.36 8.29 0.07
CA SER A 192 18.52 8.02 1.50
C SER A 192 18.40 6.52 1.82
N LEU A 193 19.16 6.05 2.80
CA LEU A 193 19.04 4.70 3.35
C LEU A 193 17.61 4.43 3.85
N LEU A 194 17.07 3.28 3.41
CA LEU A 194 15.79 2.75 3.85
C LEU A 194 15.97 1.94 5.13
N THR A 195 14.92 1.85 5.94
CA THR A 195 14.91 0.91 7.07
C THR A 195 14.94 -0.53 6.57
N GLU A 196 15.34 -1.46 7.44
CA GLU A 196 15.18 -2.89 7.19
C GLU A 196 13.71 -3.22 6.85
N PRO A 197 13.49 -4.11 5.85
CA PRO A 197 12.15 -4.58 5.52
C PRO A 197 11.47 -5.24 6.72
N ARG A 198 10.18 -4.94 6.90
CA ARG A 198 9.32 -5.62 7.88
C ARG A 198 7.99 -5.99 7.23
N GLU A 199 7.35 -7.04 7.73
CA GLU A 199 6.04 -7.45 7.25
C GLU A 199 4.97 -6.44 7.63
N PHE A 200 4.19 -6.01 6.64
CA PHE A 200 3.04 -5.12 6.82
C PHE A 200 1.76 -5.83 6.41
N ASN A 201 0.87 -6.07 7.38
CA ASN A 201 -0.41 -6.73 7.12
C ASN A 201 -1.32 -5.85 6.27
N LEU A 202 -1.83 -6.42 5.18
CA LEU A 202 -2.66 -5.72 4.20
C LEU A 202 -4.16 -5.71 4.56
N MET A 203 -4.58 -6.19 5.72
CA MET A 203 -5.98 -6.17 6.14
C MET A 203 -6.30 -4.92 6.96
N PHE A 204 -7.48 -4.36 6.75
CA PHE A 204 -8.02 -3.32 7.62
C PHE A 204 -8.63 -3.97 8.87
N LYS A 205 -7.99 -3.71 10.01
CA LYS A 205 -8.51 -4.07 11.33
C LYS A 205 -9.45 -2.97 11.83
N THR A 206 -10.54 -3.38 12.47
CA THR A 206 -11.49 -2.51 13.17
C THR A 206 -11.91 -3.18 14.48
N LYS A 207 -12.65 -2.46 15.31
CA LYS A 207 -13.31 -2.98 16.51
C LYS A 207 -14.82 -3.08 16.29
N MET A 208 -15.45 -4.07 16.89
CA MET A 208 -16.89 -4.32 16.85
C MET A 208 -17.43 -4.41 18.29
N GLY A 209 -18.36 -3.53 18.65
CA GLY A 209 -18.98 -3.48 19.99
C GLY A 209 -19.00 -2.07 20.58
N ALA A 210 -19.94 -1.80 21.50
CA ALA A 210 -20.13 -0.48 22.10
C ALA A 210 -19.03 -0.10 23.11
N SER A 211 -18.43 -1.09 23.76
CA SER A 211 -17.33 -0.92 24.73
C SER A 211 -16.01 -1.42 24.16
N ALA A 212 -15.76 -1.16 22.86
CA ALA A 212 -14.53 -1.53 22.18
C ALA A 212 -13.32 -0.88 22.87
N ASP A 213 -12.73 -1.60 23.82
CA ASP A 213 -11.44 -1.29 24.41
C ASP A 213 -10.36 -1.77 23.45
N ASP A 214 -9.33 -0.97 23.26
CA ASP A 214 -8.18 -1.34 22.43
C ASP A 214 -7.51 -2.62 22.95
N ASN A 215 -7.62 -2.89 24.25
CA ASN A 215 -7.07 -4.07 24.92
C ASN A 215 -7.93 -5.34 24.78
N ASP A 216 -9.18 -5.24 24.31
CA ASP A 216 -10.05 -6.40 24.15
C ASP A 216 -9.96 -6.96 22.73
N ALA A 217 -9.19 -8.04 22.57
CA ALA A 217 -9.04 -8.75 21.29
C ALA A 217 -10.34 -9.46 20.85
N SER A 218 -11.30 -9.69 21.75
CA SER A 218 -12.58 -10.33 21.39
C SER A 218 -13.49 -9.41 20.56
N SER A 219 -13.26 -8.09 20.65
CA SER A 219 -13.92 -7.07 19.84
C SER A 219 -13.24 -6.84 18.49
N ASP A 220 -12.13 -7.53 18.17
CA ASP A 220 -11.44 -7.35 16.90
C ASP A 220 -12.27 -7.89 15.73
N ALA A 221 -12.38 -7.11 14.66
CA ALA A 221 -12.95 -7.51 13.39
C ALA A 221 -12.11 -6.96 12.24
N TYR A 222 -12.31 -7.50 11.04
CA TYR A 222 -11.58 -7.08 9.85
C TYR A 222 -12.53 -6.78 8.70
N LEU A 223 -12.18 -5.82 7.85
CA LEU A 223 -12.79 -5.73 6.53
C LEU A 223 -12.19 -6.82 5.64
N ARG A 224 -13.04 -7.66 5.04
CA ARG A 224 -12.58 -8.82 4.26
C ARG A 224 -11.62 -8.44 3.12
N PRO A 225 -10.47 -9.13 2.95
CA PRO A 225 -9.53 -8.89 1.85
C PRO A 225 -9.95 -9.51 0.52
N GLU A 226 -10.97 -10.39 0.56
CA GLU A 226 -11.57 -11.09 -0.58
C GLU A 226 -13.01 -11.51 -0.26
N THR A 227 -13.76 -12.01 -1.24
CA THR A 227 -15.16 -12.44 -1.08
C THR A 227 -15.33 -13.93 -0.75
N ALA A 228 -14.29 -14.75 -0.94
CA ALA A 228 -14.41 -16.21 -0.91
C ALA A 228 -14.68 -16.78 0.49
N GLN A 229 -14.12 -16.17 1.54
CA GLN A 229 -14.23 -16.69 2.90
C GLN A 229 -15.69 -16.86 3.36
N SER A 230 -16.57 -15.90 3.03
CA SER A 230 -18.00 -16.01 3.35
C SER A 230 -18.65 -17.22 2.69
N ILE A 231 -18.28 -17.53 1.44
CA ILE A 231 -18.77 -18.69 0.70
C ILE A 231 -18.35 -19.99 1.40
N PHE A 232 -17.08 -20.09 1.79
CA PHE A 232 -16.57 -21.29 2.46
C PHE A 232 -17.25 -21.54 3.80
N VAL A 233 -17.41 -20.49 4.62
CA VAL A 233 -18.07 -20.59 5.92
C VAL A 233 -19.56 -20.97 5.79
N GLN A 234 -20.23 -20.54 4.72
CA GLN A 234 -21.65 -20.83 4.49
C GLN A 234 -21.92 -22.06 3.62
N TYR A 235 -20.88 -22.77 3.18
CA TYR A 235 -21.01 -23.91 2.26
C TYR A 235 -22.04 -24.94 2.75
N LYS A 236 -21.99 -25.33 4.04
CA LYS A 236 -22.93 -26.29 4.61
C LYS A 236 -24.37 -25.77 4.63
N ASN A 237 -24.58 -24.52 5.03
CA ASN A 237 -25.91 -23.91 5.06
C ASN A 237 -26.52 -23.82 3.65
N VAL A 238 -25.71 -23.48 2.64
CA VAL A 238 -26.16 -23.43 1.24
C VAL A 238 -26.49 -24.83 0.71
N LEU A 239 -25.62 -25.82 0.97
CA LEU A 239 -25.83 -27.22 0.57
C LEU A 239 -27.12 -27.79 1.17
N ASP A 240 -27.31 -27.59 2.48
CA ASP A 240 -28.45 -28.14 3.23
C ASP A 240 -29.79 -27.49 2.79
N SER A 241 -29.79 -26.19 2.47
CA SER A 241 -31.01 -25.43 2.11
C SER A 241 -31.45 -25.61 0.65
N ASN A 242 -30.53 -25.91 -0.27
CA ASN A 242 -30.83 -25.97 -1.71
C ASN A 242 -30.94 -27.39 -2.28
N ARG A 243 -30.58 -28.43 -1.51
CA ARG A 243 -30.61 -29.85 -1.95
C ARG A 243 -29.92 -30.10 -3.30
N ILE A 244 -28.90 -29.30 -3.59
CA ILE A 244 -28.15 -29.35 -4.85
C ILE A 244 -27.14 -30.50 -4.82
N LYS A 245 -26.93 -31.16 -5.97
CA LYS A 245 -25.92 -32.22 -6.10
C LYS A 245 -24.58 -31.62 -6.51
N LEU A 246 -23.49 -32.24 -6.06
CA LEU A 246 -22.15 -31.89 -6.53
C LEU A 246 -21.95 -32.35 -7.99
N PRO A 247 -21.18 -31.58 -8.79
CA PRO A 247 -20.58 -30.28 -8.46
C PRO A 247 -21.59 -29.12 -8.61
N PHE A 248 -21.44 -28.10 -7.77
CA PHE A 248 -22.10 -26.80 -7.92
C PHE A 248 -21.18 -25.67 -7.44
N GLY A 249 -21.47 -24.45 -7.86
CA GLY A 249 -20.77 -23.22 -7.46
C GLY A 249 -21.61 -22.34 -6.56
N ILE A 250 -20.94 -21.43 -5.84
CA ILE A 250 -21.57 -20.32 -5.13
C ILE A 250 -20.87 -19.05 -5.61
N ALA A 251 -21.66 -18.06 -6.02
CA ALA A 251 -21.18 -16.79 -6.54
C ALA A 251 -21.56 -15.64 -5.61
N GLN A 252 -20.68 -14.65 -5.51
CA GLN A 252 -20.89 -13.43 -4.74
C GLN A 252 -20.30 -12.23 -5.47
N ILE A 253 -21.02 -11.11 -5.49
CA ILE A 253 -20.50 -9.79 -5.87
C ILE A 253 -20.44 -8.94 -4.61
N GLY A 254 -19.26 -8.42 -4.27
CA GLY A 254 -19.14 -7.60 -3.08
C GLY A 254 -17.89 -6.72 -3.06
N LYS A 255 -17.78 -5.90 -2.02
CA LYS A 255 -16.55 -5.14 -1.72
C LYS A 255 -15.55 -6.03 -1.00
N SER A 256 -14.28 -5.75 -1.23
CA SER A 256 -13.13 -6.29 -0.51
C SER A 256 -12.11 -5.17 -0.35
N PHE A 257 -11.31 -5.23 0.70
CA PHE A 257 -10.45 -4.12 1.12
C PHE A 257 -9.03 -4.62 1.32
N ARG A 258 -8.06 -3.89 0.76
CA ARG A 258 -6.63 -4.20 0.92
C ARG A 258 -5.90 -2.92 1.29
N ASN A 259 -5.25 -2.90 2.44
CA ASN A 259 -4.48 -1.77 2.93
C ASN A 259 -3.16 -1.65 2.17
N GLU A 260 -3.24 -1.38 0.87
CA GLU A 260 -2.09 -1.30 -0.04
C GLU A 260 -1.12 -0.19 0.41
N ILE A 261 0.17 -0.55 0.51
CA ILE A 261 1.25 0.38 0.91
C ILE A 261 1.33 1.53 -0.09
N ASN A 262 1.36 1.20 -1.39
CA ASN A 262 1.49 2.15 -2.49
C ASN A 262 0.39 1.94 -3.54
N PRO A 263 -0.80 2.57 -3.36
CA PRO A 263 -1.80 2.66 -4.41
C PRO A 263 -1.18 3.37 -5.64
N ARG A 264 -1.27 2.75 -6.80
CA ARG A 264 -0.68 3.21 -8.06
C ARG A 264 -1.55 2.85 -9.24
N ASN A 265 -1.35 3.55 -10.35
CA ASN A 265 -2.02 3.29 -11.62
C ASN A 265 -3.56 3.33 -11.45
N TYR A 266 -4.11 4.42 -10.94
CA TYR A 266 -5.57 4.61 -10.91
C TYR A 266 -6.33 3.47 -10.21
N THR A 267 -7.35 2.89 -10.85
CA THR A 267 -8.15 1.79 -10.27
C THR A 267 -7.45 0.44 -10.23
N PHE A 268 -6.21 0.30 -10.73
CA PHE A 268 -5.50 -0.99 -10.77
C PHE A 268 -4.94 -1.41 -9.40
N ARG A 269 -4.51 -0.44 -8.57
CA ARG A 269 -4.18 -0.68 -7.16
C ARG A 269 -4.95 0.31 -6.29
N SER A 270 -6.05 -0.17 -5.72
CA SER A 270 -6.95 0.58 -4.84
C SER A 270 -7.01 -0.09 -3.47
N ARG A 271 -7.52 0.64 -2.47
CA ARG A 271 -7.72 0.15 -1.11
C ARG A 271 -9.13 -0.38 -0.86
#